data_AF-F3KFG4-F1
#
_entry.id   AF-F3KFG4-F1
#
_cell.length_a   1.000
_cell.length_b   1.000
_cell.length_c   1.000
_cell.angle_alpha   90.00
_cell.angle_beta   90.00
_cell.angle_gamma   90.00
#
_symmetry.space_group_name_H-M   'P 1'
#
loop_
_entity.id
_entity.type
_entity.pdbx_description
1 polymer ?
#
loop_
_entity_poly.entity_id
_entity_poly.type
_entity_poly.pdbx_seq_one_letter_code
_entity_poly.pdbx_strand_id
1 'polypeptide(L)'
;MTVPVALIGAFQWGWTSEFFYLMMAYGIIQALDGNVLVPFLFSEVVNLHPVAIIVAVLFFGSIWGLWGVFFAIPLATLIQAVLNAWPRGDTLPAAE
;
A
#
# COMPACT_ATOMS: atom_id res chain seq x y z
N MET A 1 -2.97 -13.04 5.20
CA MET A 1 -2.69 -13.07 6.66
C MET A 1 -3.71 -13.89 7.47
N THR A 2 -4.89 -14.21 6.91
CA THR A 2 -5.97 -14.96 7.58
C THR A 2 -5.64 -16.41 7.91
N VAL A 3 -4.91 -17.10 7.02
CA VAL A 3 -4.71 -18.56 7.08
C VAL A 3 -4.03 -19.04 8.36
N PRO A 4 -2.92 -18.44 8.84
CA PRO A 4 -2.29 -18.86 10.10
C PRO A 4 -3.18 -18.63 11.33
N VAL A 5 -3.92 -17.52 11.37
CA VAL A 5 -4.81 -17.17 12.50
C VAL A 5 -5.97 -18.15 12.60
N ALA A 6 -6.59 -18.49 11.46
CA ALA A 6 -7.65 -19.48 11.40
C ALA A 6 -7.16 -20.88 11.78
N LEU A 7 -5.96 -21.28 11.32
CA LEU A 7 -5.35 -22.56 11.70
C LEU A 7 -5.09 -22.64 13.20
N ILE A 8 -4.41 -21.65 13.78
CA ILE A 8 -4.11 -21.64 15.22
C ILE A 8 -5.40 -21.64 16.04
N GLY A 9 -6.38 -20.81 15.65
CA GLY A 9 -7.69 -20.78 16.31
C GLY A 9 -8.41 -22.12 16.25
N ALA A 10 -8.41 -22.78 15.10
CA ALA A 10 -9.05 -24.09 14.93
C ALA A 10 -8.32 -25.20 15.70
N PHE A 11 -6.99 -25.17 15.77
CA PHE A 11 -6.22 -26.15 16.56
C PHE A 11 -6.38 -25.94 18.07
N GLN A 12 -6.54 -24.68 18.52
CA GLN A 12 -6.64 -24.36 19.94
C GLN A 12 -8.06 -24.57 20.50
N TRP A 13 -9.07 -24.15 19.77
CA TRP A 13 -10.47 -24.17 20.25
C TRP A 13 -11.37 -25.13 19.45
N GLY A 14 -10.93 -25.67 18.31
CA GLY A 14 -11.76 -26.52 17.48
C GLY A 14 -12.97 -25.78 16.89
N TRP A 15 -14.11 -26.47 16.81
CA TRP A 15 -15.38 -25.92 16.31
C TRP A 15 -16.29 -25.38 17.43
N THR A 16 -15.70 -24.70 18.41
CA THR A 16 -16.46 -24.12 19.52
C THR A 16 -16.83 -22.66 19.26
N SER A 17 -17.69 -22.10 20.13
CA SER A 17 -18.12 -20.70 20.10
C SER A 17 -16.95 -19.71 20.12
N GLU A 18 -15.88 -20.01 20.86
CA GLU A 18 -14.68 -19.19 20.99
C GLU A 18 -13.96 -19.01 19.65
N PHE A 19 -13.90 -20.07 18.83
CA PHE A 19 -13.34 -20.00 17.48
C PHE A 19 -14.15 -19.06 16.59
N PHE A 20 -15.49 -19.14 16.64
CA PHE A 20 -16.35 -18.26 15.83
C PHE A 20 -16.25 -16.79 16.29
N TYR A 21 -16.16 -16.52 17.59
CA TYR A 21 -15.92 -15.17 18.10
C TYR A 21 -14.57 -14.62 17.64
N LEU A 22 -13.50 -15.43 17.70
CA LEU A 22 -12.19 -15.05 17.19
C LEU A 22 -12.24 -14.73 15.69
N MET A 23 -12.84 -15.60 14.89
CA MET A 23 -12.92 -15.40 13.44
C MET A 23 -13.75 -14.18 13.06
N MET A 24 -14.84 -13.91 13.78
CA MET A 24 -15.67 -12.73 13.54
C MET A 24 -14.93 -11.44 13.91
N ALA A 25 -14.32 -11.37 15.10
CA ALA A 25 -13.56 -10.21 15.55
C ALA A 25 -12.37 -9.93 14.61
N TYR A 26 -11.64 -10.99 14.25
CA TYR A 26 -10.54 -10.90 13.30
C TYR A 26 -11.00 -10.45 11.91
N GLY A 27 -12.13 -10.96 11.42
CA GLY A 27 -12.73 -10.54 10.16
C GLY A 27 -13.07 -9.04 10.13
N ILE A 28 -13.62 -8.50 11.22
CA ILE A 28 -13.90 -7.07 11.37
C ILE A 28 -12.59 -6.27 11.32
N ILE A 29 -11.57 -6.69 12.08
CA ILE A 29 -10.25 -6.03 12.07
C ILE A 29 -9.68 -6.01 10.65
N GLN A 30 -9.76 -7.11 9.92
CA GLN A 30 -9.21 -7.21 8.58
C GLN A 30 -9.97 -6.35 7.57
N ALA A 31 -11.30 -6.29 7.70
CA ALA A 31 -12.12 -5.43 6.87
C ALA A 31 -11.76 -3.96 7.09
N LEU A 32 -11.53 -3.55 8.34
CA LEU A 32 -11.07 -2.20 8.66
C LEU A 32 -9.64 -1.94 8.16
N ASP A 33 -8.72 -2.87 8.39
CA ASP A 33 -7.31 -2.76 7.97
C ASP A 33 -7.20 -2.58 6.46
N GLY A 34 -7.77 -3.51 5.68
CA GLY A 34 -7.65 -3.50 4.22
C GLY A 34 -8.49 -2.43 3.50
N ASN A 35 -9.69 -2.10 4.00
CA ASN A 35 -10.60 -1.20 3.28
C ASN A 35 -10.57 0.25 3.78
N VAL A 36 -10.10 0.51 5.01
CA VAL A 36 -10.13 1.84 5.62
C VAL A 36 -8.74 2.28 6.05
N LEU A 37 -8.05 1.48 6.87
CA LEU A 37 -6.80 1.86 7.51
C LEU A 37 -5.68 2.07 6.48
N VAL A 38 -5.50 1.12 5.57
CA VAL A 38 -4.54 1.20 4.45
C VAL A 38 -4.81 2.42 3.57
N PRO A 39 -5.99 2.59 2.94
CA PRO A 39 -6.22 3.78 2.11
C PRO A 39 -6.15 5.07 2.91
N PHE A 40 -6.57 5.12 4.18
CA PHE A 40 -6.45 6.32 5.00
C PHE A 40 -4.99 6.70 5.28
N LEU A 41 -4.12 5.75 5.67
CA LEU A 41 -2.69 6.02 5.87
C LEU A 41 -1.96 6.35 4.57
N PHE A 42 -2.34 5.75 3.45
CA PHE A 42 -1.67 5.95 2.16
C PHE A 42 -2.30 7.06 1.29
N SER A 43 -3.47 7.59 1.66
CA SER A 43 -4.17 8.66 0.93
C SER A 43 -3.38 9.97 0.86
N GLU A 44 -2.45 10.21 1.79
CA GLU A 44 -1.68 11.45 1.84
C GLU A 44 -0.40 11.39 1.00
N VAL A 45 0.20 10.21 0.84
CA VAL A 45 1.53 10.04 0.23
C VAL A 45 1.51 9.67 -1.26
N VAL A 46 0.40 9.16 -1.79
CA VAL A 46 0.37 8.58 -3.14
C VAL A 46 -0.78 9.11 -4.00
N ASN A 47 -0.81 10.42 -4.25
CA ASN A 47 -1.62 11.02 -5.33
C ASN A 47 -1.02 10.73 -6.73
N LEU A 48 -0.72 9.46 -7.01
CA LEU A 48 -0.27 9.04 -8.34
C LEU A 48 -1.47 9.16 -9.30
N HIS A 49 -1.42 10.15 -10.18
CA HIS A 49 -2.36 10.20 -11.30
C HIS A 49 -2.25 8.88 -12.09
N PRO A 50 -3.36 8.27 -12.54
CA PRO A 50 -3.34 7.05 -13.36
C PRO A 50 -2.41 7.14 -14.57
N VAL A 51 -2.23 8.37 -15.09
CA VAL A 51 -1.27 8.70 -16.14
C VAL A 51 0.17 8.33 -15.76
N ALA A 52 0.63 8.57 -14.53
CA ALA A 52 1.99 8.22 -14.08
C ALA A 52 2.23 6.71 -14.10
N ILE A 53 1.20 5.91 -13.78
CA ILE A 53 1.25 4.45 -13.84
C ILE A 53 1.37 4.00 -15.31
N ILE A 54 0.54 4.56 -16.20
CA ILE A 54 0.59 4.25 -17.64
C ILE A 54 1.96 4.61 -18.22
N VAL A 55 2.49 5.80 -17.90
CA VAL A 55 3.82 6.23 -18.35
C VAL A 55 4.92 5.31 -17.82
N ALA A 56 4.87 4.92 -16.55
CA ALA A 56 5.83 3.99 -15.97
C ALA A 56 5.76 2.60 -16.63
N VAL A 57 4.56 2.07 -16.88
CA VAL A 57 4.35 0.79 -17.57
C VAL A 57 4.89 0.82 -18.99
N LEU A 58 4.61 1.89 -19.76
CA LEU A 58 5.11 2.03 -21.12
C LEU A 58 6.64 2.18 -21.14
N PHE A 59 7.19 2.97 -20.23
CA PHE A 59 8.64 3.20 -20.14
C PHE A 59 9.38 1.94 -19.70
N PHE A 60 9.11 1.43 -18.49
CA PHE A 60 9.81 0.26 -17.96
C PHE A 60 9.45 -1.03 -18.71
N GLY A 61 8.20 -1.17 -19.14
CA GLY A 61 7.78 -2.30 -19.98
C GLY A 61 8.48 -2.34 -21.33
N SER A 62 8.84 -1.20 -21.91
CA SER A 62 9.63 -1.18 -23.16
C SER A 62 11.11 -1.53 -22.97
N ILE A 63 11.68 -1.28 -21.79
CA ILE A 63 13.10 -1.55 -21.49
C ILE A 63 13.34 -3.04 -21.17
N TRP A 64 12.49 -3.65 -20.34
CA TRP A 64 12.69 -5.02 -19.83
C TRP A 64 11.52 -5.98 -20.12
N GLY A 65 10.50 -5.56 -20.86
CA GLY A 65 9.32 -6.38 -21.14
C GLY A 65 8.46 -6.58 -19.90
N LEU A 66 8.03 -7.83 -19.67
CA LEU A 66 7.09 -8.19 -18.59
C LEU A 66 7.60 -7.78 -17.19
N TRP A 67 8.91 -7.92 -16.94
CA TRP A 67 9.49 -7.53 -15.66
C TRP A 67 9.36 -6.04 -15.39
N GLY A 68 9.53 -5.20 -16.42
CA GLY A 68 9.34 -3.76 -16.30
C GLY A 68 7.89 -3.36 -16.00
N VAL A 69 6.92 -4.13 -16.49
CA VAL A 69 5.49 -3.91 -16.19
C VAL A 69 5.18 -4.27 -14.73
N PHE A 70 5.71 -5.38 -14.21
CA PHE A 70 5.51 -5.79 -12.81
C PHE A 70 6.06 -4.75 -11.82
N PHE A 71 7.24 -4.20 -12.10
CA PHE A 71 7.88 -3.20 -11.25
C PHE A 71 7.39 -1.75 -11.49
N ALA A 72 6.47 -1.52 -12.44
CA ALA A 72 6.05 -0.17 -12.81
C ALA A 72 5.43 0.62 -11.64
N ILE A 73 4.61 -0.03 -10.80
CA ILE A 73 3.97 0.62 -9.65
C ILE A 73 5.02 1.04 -8.59
N PRO A 74 5.89 0.14 -8.08
CA PRO A 74 6.98 0.52 -7.18
C PRO A 74 7.90 1.63 -7.72
N LEU A 75 8.26 1.57 -9.00
CA LEU A 75 9.15 2.55 -9.61
C LEU A 75 8.46 3.92 -9.80
N ALA A 76 7.19 3.93 -10.19
CA ALA A 76 6.40 5.16 -10.25
C ALA A 76 6.31 5.84 -8.89
N THR A 77 6.06 5.06 -7.82
CA THR A 77 6.07 5.58 -6.45
C THR A 77 7.43 6.11 -6.02
N LEU A 78 8.53 5.47 -6.42
CA LEU A 78 9.89 5.92 -6.11
C LEU A 78 10.19 7.28 -6.77
N ILE A 79 9.89 7.42 -8.07
CA ILE A 79 10.11 8.67 -8.80
C ILE A 79 9.30 9.80 -8.16
N GLN A 80 8.03 9.56 -7.83
CA GLN A 80 7.19 10.55 -7.16
C GLN A 80 7.76 10.94 -5.77
N ALA A 81 8.22 9.96 -4.99
CA ALA A 81 8.82 10.23 -3.68
C ALA A 81 10.07 11.11 -3.80
N VAL A 82 10.93 10.85 -4.78
CA VAL A 82 12.13 11.67 -5.04
C VAL A 82 11.76 13.09 -5.46
N LEU A 83 10.78 13.25 -6.36
CA LEU A 83 10.31 14.57 -6.80
C LEU A 83 9.68 15.37 -5.66
N ASN A 84 8.94 14.72 -4.76
CA ASN A 84 8.34 15.37 -3.59
C ASN A 84 9.38 15.73 -2.52
N ALA A 85 10.42 14.91 -2.35
CA ALA A 85 11.49 15.15 -1.40
C ALA A 85 12.55 16.14 -1.92
N TRP A 86 12.45 16.60 -3.17
CA TRP A 86 13.45 17.48 -3.76
C TRP A 86 13.48 18.84 -3.04
N PRO A 87 14.65 19.32 -2.56
CA PRO A 87 14.76 20.59 -1.88
C PRO A 87 14.26 21.73 -2.78
N ARG A 88 13.12 22.33 -2.42
CA ARG A 88 12.69 23.61 -2.99
C ARG A 88 13.38 24.66 -2.15
N GLY A 89 14.29 25.42 -2.76
CA GLY A 89 15.02 26.47 -2.04
C GLY A 89 14.00 27.41 -1.41
N ASP A 90 13.87 27.37 -0.09
CA ASP A 90 13.12 28.36 0.66
C ASP A 90 13.80 29.70 0.39
N THR A 91 13.11 30.57 -0.32
CA THR A 91 13.52 31.97 -0.46
C THR A 91 13.53 32.56 0.94
N LEU A 92 14.72 32.70 1.51
CA LEU A 92 14.92 33.38 2.79
C LEU A 92 14.22 34.74 2.72
N PRO A 93 13.34 35.08 3.68
CA PRO A 93 12.70 36.39 3.72
C PRO A 93 13.80 37.45 3.74
N ALA A 94 13.71 38.40 2.80
CA ALA A 94 14.61 39.54 2.73
C ALA A 94 14.59 40.23 4.10
N ALA A 95 15.74 40.25 4.76
CA ALA A 95 15.93 40.98 6.00
C ALA A 95 15.69 42.47 5.72
N GLU A 96 14.64 43.02 6.32
CA GLU A 96 14.39 44.46 6.46
C GLU A 96 15.19 45.03 7.64
#